data_AF-A0A9W8CWD8-F1
#
_entry.id   AF-A0A9W8CWD8-F1
#
_cell.length_a   1.000
_cell.length_b   1.000
_cell.length_c   1.000
_cell.angle_alpha   90.00
_cell.angle_beta   90.00
_cell.angle_gamma   90.00
#
_symmetry.space_group_name_H-M   'P 1'
#
loop_
_entity.id
_entity.type
_entity.pdbx_description
1 polymer ?
#
loop_
_entity_poly.entity_id
_entity_poly.type
_entity_poly.pdbx_seq_one_letter_code
_entity_poly.pdbx_strand_id
1 'polypeptide(L)'
;MDPTTVAALATAEAAGQQGQPTEGRPSVDGALSSKSGGRKGSGARVTRVIKQKGELLSEEEKKANHIASEQKRRQNIRTGYDQLIQIVPTLTPSQRSEALILQKTVEYIKYLLMEREILEGQLTDIGQ
;
A
#
# COMPACT_ATOMS: atom_id res chain seq x y z
N MET A 1 -24.39 -2.15 58.75
CA MET A 1 -24.64 -2.59 57.37
C MET A 1 -24.43 -1.37 56.50
N ASP A 2 -23.33 -1.39 55.78
CA ASP A 2 -22.36 -0.30 55.70
C ASP A 2 -22.58 0.69 54.54
N PRO A 3 -22.05 1.92 54.64
CA PRO A 3 -21.90 2.82 53.50
C PRO A 3 -20.69 2.39 52.65
N THR A 4 -20.93 1.90 51.43
CA THR A 4 -19.84 1.56 50.49
C THR A 4 -19.39 2.78 49.70
N THR A 5 -18.19 3.23 50.07
CA THR A 5 -17.30 4.21 49.46
C THR A 5 -17.13 4.03 47.95
N VAL A 6 -17.42 5.09 47.17
CA VAL A 6 -17.03 5.19 45.75
C VAL A 6 -15.56 5.65 45.71
N ALA A 7 -14.66 4.74 45.33
CA ALA A 7 -13.26 5.04 45.08
C ALA A 7 -13.11 5.63 43.66
N ALA A 8 -12.80 6.92 43.59
CA ALA A 8 -12.32 7.58 42.37
C ALA A 8 -10.81 7.83 42.51
N LEU A 9 -9.99 7.03 41.81
CA LEU A 9 -8.59 7.34 41.54
C LEU A 9 -8.13 6.58 40.30
N ALA A 10 -7.88 7.30 39.20
CA ALA A 10 -6.97 6.87 38.15
C ALA A 10 -6.45 8.10 37.40
N THR A 11 -5.24 8.48 37.77
CA THR A 11 -4.33 9.45 37.16
C THR A 11 -3.74 8.88 35.87
N ALA A 12 -3.61 9.68 34.80
CA ALA A 12 -2.51 9.55 33.83
C ALA A 12 -2.44 10.78 32.90
N GLU A 13 -1.37 11.54 33.09
CA GLU A 13 -0.84 12.62 32.25
C GLU A 13 0.22 12.02 31.31
N ALA A 14 0.23 12.37 30.02
CA ALA A 14 1.44 12.39 29.19
C ALA A 14 1.20 13.09 27.83
N ALA A 15 2.01 14.11 27.59
CA ALA A 15 2.12 14.93 26.39
C ALA A 15 2.78 14.21 25.19
N GLY A 16 2.63 14.77 23.99
CA GLY A 16 3.42 14.38 22.82
C GLY A 16 3.10 15.19 21.56
N GLN A 17 3.88 16.24 21.33
CA GLN A 17 3.80 17.19 20.21
C GLN A 17 4.01 16.56 18.82
N GLN A 18 3.42 17.22 17.83
CA GLN A 18 3.65 17.08 16.40
C GLN A 18 5.08 17.51 16.01
N GLY A 19 5.69 16.81 15.04
CA GLY A 19 6.93 17.21 14.37
C GLY A 19 7.08 16.50 13.01
N GLN A 20 7.06 17.28 11.92
CA GLN A 20 7.27 16.85 10.54
C GLN A 20 8.74 16.47 10.28
N PRO A 21 9.01 15.55 9.33
CA PRO A 21 10.25 15.56 8.58
C PRO A 21 10.02 15.97 7.12
N THR A 22 10.89 16.85 6.66
CA THR A 22 10.98 17.51 5.37
C THR A 22 11.22 16.56 4.19
N GLU A 23 10.65 16.94 3.05
CA GLU A 23 10.76 16.31 1.74
C GLU A 23 12.21 16.17 1.23
N GLY A 24 12.55 14.97 0.78
CA GLY A 24 13.74 14.68 -0.01
C GLY A 24 13.37 13.70 -1.12
N ARG A 25 13.12 14.22 -2.33
CA ARG A 25 12.84 13.46 -3.55
C ARG A 25 14.00 12.50 -3.90
N PRO A 26 13.70 11.29 -4.41
CA PRO A 26 14.58 10.66 -5.39
C PRO A 26 13.88 10.49 -6.73
N SER A 27 14.62 10.90 -7.76
CA SER A 27 14.29 10.82 -9.18
C SER A 27 13.96 9.40 -9.64
N VAL A 28 13.00 9.35 -10.56
CA VAL A 28 12.69 8.22 -11.42
C VAL A 28 13.89 7.88 -12.28
N ASP A 29 14.27 6.60 -12.30
CA ASP A 29 14.78 5.95 -13.50
C ASP A 29 14.60 4.44 -13.37
N GLY A 30 13.82 3.89 -14.30
CA GLY A 30 13.55 2.48 -14.42
C GLY A 30 14.68 1.72 -15.11
N ALA A 31 14.85 0.47 -14.72
CA ALA A 31 15.47 -0.52 -15.60
C ALA A 31 14.99 -1.92 -15.22
N LEU A 32 14.16 -2.47 -16.10
CA LEU A 32 13.84 -3.89 -16.20
C LEU A 32 15.15 -4.67 -16.44
N SER A 33 15.40 -5.75 -15.72
CA SER A 33 16.43 -6.71 -16.13
C SER A 33 15.89 -8.14 -16.13
N SER A 34 15.59 -8.62 -17.33
CA SER A 34 15.61 -10.03 -17.70
C SER A 34 17.00 -10.61 -17.42
N LYS A 35 17.07 -11.81 -16.83
CA LYS A 35 18.33 -12.54 -16.67
C LYS A 35 18.32 -13.80 -17.51
N SER A 36 19.10 -13.78 -18.58
CA SER A 36 19.59 -14.94 -19.32
C SER A 36 21.12 -14.97 -19.25
N GLY A 37 21.69 -16.18 -19.34
CA GLY A 37 23.06 -16.39 -19.83
C GLY A 37 24.17 -16.35 -18.79
N GLY A 38 24.65 -17.55 -18.42
CA GLY A 38 25.85 -17.73 -17.61
C GLY A 38 27.15 -17.35 -18.34
N ARG A 39 28.20 -17.11 -17.56
CA ARG A 39 29.60 -17.14 -18.00
C ARG A 39 30.54 -17.44 -16.84
N LYS A 40 31.46 -18.37 -17.08
CA LYS A 40 32.53 -18.85 -16.19
C LYS A 40 33.77 -17.97 -16.43
N GLY A 41 34.40 -17.47 -15.38
CA GLY A 41 35.62 -16.67 -15.44
C GLY A 41 36.33 -16.64 -14.09
N SER A 42 37.62 -16.98 -14.11
CA SER A 42 38.53 -17.20 -12.98
C SER A 42 39.11 -15.90 -12.40
N GLY A 43 39.34 -15.91 -11.08
CA GLY A 43 40.45 -15.20 -10.42
C GLY A 43 40.20 -13.77 -9.94
N ALA A 44 39.97 -13.62 -8.62
CA ALA A 44 40.53 -12.55 -7.78
C ALA A 44 40.04 -12.73 -6.33
N ARG A 45 40.95 -13.19 -5.46
CA ARG A 45 40.77 -13.27 -4.01
C ARG A 45 40.88 -11.86 -3.44
N VAL A 46 39.75 -11.25 -3.10
CA VAL A 46 39.66 -10.13 -2.14
C VAL A 46 38.76 -10.61 -1.01
N THR A 47 39.26 -10.48 0.20
CA THR A 47 38.71 -10.88 1.50
C THR A 47 37.26 -10.40 1.67
N ARG A 48 36.33 -11.20 1.14
CA ARG A 48 34.91 -11.05 1.43
C ARG A 48 34.69 -11.72 2.77
N VAL A 49 34.40 -10.92 3.79
CA VAL A 49 33.79 -11.37 5.05
C VAL A 49 32.77 -12.43 4.68
N ILE A 50 33.01 -13.65 5.14
CA ILE A 50 32.16 -14.80 4.87
C ILE A 50 30.82 -14.49 5.52
N LYS A 51 29.92 -13.87 4.76
CA LYS A 51 28.49 -13.87 5.07
C LYS A 51 28.11 -15.33 4.96
N GLN A 52 28.04 -15.97 6.12
CA GLN A 52 27.84 -17.39 6.26
C GLN A 52 26.65 -17.79 5.40
N LYS A 53 26.95 -18.77 4.55
CA LYS A 53 26.06 -19.76 3.94
C LYS A 53 24.67 -19.71 4.58
N GLY A 54 23.68 -19.34 3.77
CA GLY A 54 22.30 -19.13 4.18
C GLY A 54 21.89 -20.02 5.33
N GLU A 55 21.78 -19.41 6.51
CA GLU A 55 20.80 -19.86 7.47
C GLU A 55 19.49 -19.84 6.70
N LEU A 56 19.07 -21.05 6.33
CA LEU A 56 17.68 -21.35 6.16
C LEU A 56 17.00 -20.65 7.33
N LEU A 57 16.21 -19.61 7.04
CA LEU A 57 15.41 -18.91 8.03
C LEU A 57 14.88 -19.99 8.98
N SER A 58 15.11 -19.85 10.29
CA SER A 58 14.58 -20.80 11.28
C SER A 58 13.09 -21.04 10.96
N GLU A 59 12.53 -22.21 11.26
CA GLU A 59 11.10 -22.44 11.06
C GLU A 59 10.25 -21.34 11.75
N GLU A 60 10.74 -20.78 12.85
CA GLU A 60 10.18 -19.62 13.53
C GLU A 60 10.33 -18.32 12.72
N GLU A 61 11.49 -18.07 12.12
CA GLU A 61 11.73 -16.90 11.26
C GLU A 61 10.94 -16.97 9.95
N LYS A 62 10.82 -18.15 9.33
CA LYS A 62 9.96 -18.36 8.16
C LYS A 62 8.50 -18.06 8.50
N LYS A 63 8.02 -18.56 9.64
CA LYS A 63 6.65 -18.31 10.10
C LYS A 63 6.42 -16.82 10.39
N ALA A 64 7.37 -16.16 11.05
CA ALA A 64 7.31 -14.73 11.31
C ALA A 64 7.31 -13.91 10.02
N ASN A 65 8.20 -14.25 9.07
CA ASN A 65 8.29 -13.57 7.78
C ASN A 65 7.04 -13.79 6.92
N HIS A 66 6.48 -15.00 6.93
CA HIS A 66 5.22 -15.29 6.24
C HIS A 66 4.08 -14.43 6.79
N ILE A 67 3.93 -14.34 8.12
CA ILE A 67 2.92 -13.49 8.76
C ILE A 67 3.13 -12.02 8.38
N ALA A 68 4.36 -11.52 8.47
CA ALA A 68 4.68 -10.13 8.14
C ALA A 68 4.42 -9.81 6.66
N SER A 69 4.82 -10.69 5.74
CA SER A 69 4.61 -10.53 4.31
C SER A 69 3.12 -10.54 3.95
N GLU A 70 2.34 -11.41 4.58
CA GLU A 70 0.89 -11.46 4.37
C GLU A 70 0.16 -10.26 4.98
N GLN A 71 0.58 -9.78 6.16
CA GLN A 71 0.05 -8.54 6.74
C GLN A 71 0.31 -7.35 5.82
N LYS A 72 1.54 -7.21 5.31
CA LYS A 72 1.89 -6.16 4.34
C LYS A 72 1.05 -6.28 3.07
N ARG A 73 0.89 -7.50 2.53
CA ARG A 73 0.03 -7.75 1.37
C ARG A 73 -1.42 -7.31 1.62
N ARG A 74 -2.00 -7.67 2.76
CA ARG A 74 -3.36 -7.27 3.15
C ARG A 74 -3.50 -5.77 3.34
N GLN A 75 -2.51 -5.12 3.93
CA GLN A 75 -2.50 -3.67 4.09
C GLN A 75 -2.47 -2.96 2.74
N ASN A 76 -1.65 -3.42 1.80
CA ASN A 76 -1.60 -2.86 0.45
C ASN A 76 -2.95 -2.99 -0.28
N ILE A 77 -3.61 -4.15 -0.15
CA ILE A 77 -4.94 -4.35 -0.74
C ILE A 77 -5.95 -3.36 -0.14
N ARG A 78 -5.93 -3.19 1.19
CA ARG A 78 -6.81 -2.23 1.87
C ARG A 78 -6.57 -0.79 1.41
N THR A 79 -5.32 -0.35 1.34
CA THR A 79 -4.97 0.97 0.81
C THR A 79 -5.45 1.15 -0.64
N GLY A 80 -5.39 0.11 -1.47
CA GLY A 80 -5.95 0.15 -2.82
C GLY A 80 -7.45 0.39 -2.84
N TYR A 81 -8.22 -0.26 -1.96
CA TYR A 81 -9.65 0.00 -1.82
C TYR A 81 -9.95 1.41 -1.29
N ASP A 82 -9.16 1.90 -0.34
CA ASP A 82 -9.31 3.27 0.18
C ASP A 82 -9.11 4.31 -0.95
N GLN A 83 -8.16 4.07 -1.87
CA GLN A 83 -7.96 4.92 -3.05
C GLN A 83 -9.15 4.87 -4.02
N LEU A 84 -9.72 3.68 -4.26
CA LEU A 84 -10.92 3.54 -5.10
C LEU A 84 -12.10 4.33 -4.54
N ILE A 85 -12.30 4.29 -3.21
CA ILE A 85 -13.35 5.06 -2.53
C ILE A 85 -13.17 6.57 -2.74
N GLN A 86 -11.93 7.07 -2.77
CA GLN A 86 -11.66 8.50 -2.98
C GLN A 86 -11.89 8.97 -4.42
N ILE A 87 -11.63 8.11 -5.42
CA ILE A 87 -11.70 8.47 -6.83
C ILE A 87 -13.12 8.35 -7.39
N VAL A 88 -13.90 7.38 -6.90
CA VAL A 88 -15.24 7.10 -7.41
C VAL A 88 -16.27 7.96 -6.67
N PRO A 89 -16.92 8.93 -7.33
CA PRO A 89 -17.82 9.89 -6.65
C PRO A 89 -19.08 9.25 -6.05
N THR A 90 -19.45 8.07 -6.53
CA THR A 90 -20.64 7.33 -6.08
C THR A 90 -20.40 6.51 -4.82
N LEU A 91 -19.15 6.44 -4.33
CA LEU A 91 -18.79 5.73 -3.11
C LEU A 91 -18.76 6.69 -1.92
N THR A 92 -19.27 6.22 -0.78
CA THR A 92 -19.16 6.95 0.48
C THR A 92 -17.89 6.55 1.22
N PRO A 93 -17.24 7.46 1.98
CA PRO A 93 -16.07 7.13 2.78
C PRO A 93 -16.34 6.07 3.87
N SER A 94 -17.61 5.81 4.18
CA SER A 94 -18.04 4.72 5.07
C SER A 94 -18.20 3.36 4.38
N GLN A 95 -18.06 3.27 3.06
CA GLN A 95 -18.35 2.04 2.32
C GLN A 95 -17.27 0.98 2.59
N ARG A 96 -17.65 -0.11 3.25
CA ARG A 96 -16.73 -1.22 3.61
C ARG A 96 -16.85 -2.46 2.71
N SER A 97 -17.92 -2.57 1.93
CA SER A 97 -18.17 -3.75 1.09
C SER A 97 -17.27 -3.75 -0.15
N GLU A 98 -16.29 -4.66 -0.19
CA GLU A 98 -15.36 -4.83 -1.31
C GLU A 98 -16.09 -5.06 -2.64
N ALA A 99 -17.10 -5.95 -2.66
CA ALA A 99 -17.88 -6.26 -3.85
C ALA A 99 -18.61 -5.01 -4.40
N LEU A 100 -19.17 -4.19 -3.51
CA LEU A 100 -19.87 -2.97 -3.91
C LEU A 100 -18.91 -1.91 -4.43
N ILE A 101 -17.73 -1.76 -3.79
CA ILE A 101 -16.68 -0.85 -4.25
C ILE A 101 -16.27 -1.20 -5.69
N LEU A 102 -15.99 -2.48 -5.96
CA LEU A 102 -15.64 -2.93 -7.31
C LEU A 102 -16.77 -2.69 -8.31
N GLN A 103 -18.01 -3.02 -7.95
CA GLN A 103 -19.16 -2.80 -8.81
C GLN A 103 -19.32 -1.32 -9.19
N LYS A 104 -19.28 -0.41 -8.21
CA LYS A 104 -19.40 1.03 -8.44
C LYS A 104 -18.23 1.60 -9.23
N THR A 105 -17.03 1.05 -9.03
CA THR A 105 -15.86 1.42 -9.82
C THR A 105 -16.08 1.07 -11.30
N VAL A 106 -16.59 -0.13 -11.60
CA VAL A 106 -16.90 -0.55 -12.98
C VAL A 106 -17.99 0.34 -13.60
N GLU A 107 -19.05 0.65 -12.86
CA GLU A 107 -20.10 1.58 -13.30
C GLU A 107 -19.52 2.95 -13.64
N TYR A 108 -18.62 3.47 -12.81
CA TYR A 108 -17.99 4.77 -13.02
C TYR A 108 -17.05 4.79 -14.24
N ILE A 109 -16.27 3.73 -14.47
CA ILE A 109 -15.44 3.61 -15.67
C ILE A 109 -16.31 3.68 -16.94
N LYS A 110 -17.45 2.98 -16.96
CA LYS A 110 -18.38 3.01 -18.10
C LYS A 110 -18.96 4.41 -18.32
N TYR A 111 -19.31 5.10 -17.23
CA TYR A 111 -19.78 6.49 -17.28
C TYR A 111 -18.72 7.41 -17.92
N LEU A 112 -17.46 7.33 -17.47
CA LEU A 112 -16.37 8.16 -18.01
C LEU A 112 -16.12 7.92 -19.50
N LEU A 113 -16.25 6.68 -19.97
CA LEU A 113 -16.12 6.35 -21.40
C LEU A 113 -17.24 6.99 -22.24
N MET A 114 -18.48 6.92 -21.75
CA MET A 114 -19.62 7.56 -22.40
C MET A 114 -19.48 9.09 -22.40
N GLU A 115 -19.09 9.68 -21.27
CA GLU A 115 -18.86 11.12 -21.15
C GLU A 115 -17.78 11.60 -22.12
N ARG A 116 -16.69 10.83 -22.26
CA ARG A 116 -15.65 11.11 -23.26
C ARG A 116 -16.20 11.11 -24.69
N GLU A 117 -17.00 10.11 -25.05
CA GLU A 117 -17.58 10.01 -26.41
C GLU A 117 -18.49 11.21 -26.73
N ILE A 118 -19.30 11.63 -25.75
CA ILE A 118 -20.17 12.81 -25.90
C ILE A 118 -19.33 14.07 -26.10
N LEU A 119 -18.29 14.28 -25.29
CA LEU A 119 -17.42 15.45 -25.38
C LEU A 119 -16.62 15.49 -26.70
N GLU A 120 -16.17 14.35 -27.19
CA GLU A 120 -15.50 14.24 -28.50
C GLU A 120 -16.46 14.56 -29.66
N GLY A 121 -17.72 14.13 -29.57
CA GLY A 121 -18.77 14.51 -30.51
C GLY A 121 -18.99 16.03 -30.54
N GLN A 122 -19.17 16.65 -29.37
CA GLN A 122 -19.35 18.10 -29.24
C GLN A 122 -18.17 18.89 -29.80
N LEU A 123 -16.93 18.44 -29.55
CA LEU A 123 -15.74 19.09 -30.08
C LEU A 123 -15.69 19.03 -31.62
N THR A 124 -16.12 17.92 -32.19
CA THR A 124 -16.21 17.73 -33.64
C THR A 124 -17.25 18.66 -34.24
N ASP A 125 -18.41 18.80 -33.60
CA ASP A 125 -19.50 19.66 -34.06
C ASP A 125 -19.15 21.16 -33.97
N ILE A 126 -18.41 21.58 -32.93
CA ILE A 126 -17.94 22.97 -32.77
C ILE A 126 -16.82 23.32 -33.76
N GLY A 127 -16.07 22.32 -34.22
CA GLY A 127 -14.98 22.50 -35.19
C GLY A 127 -15.44 22.60 -36.65
N GLN A 128 -16.74 22.47 -36.93
CA GLN A 128 -17.36 22.66 -38.25
C GLN A 128 -18.04 24.03 -38.37
#